data_AF-A0AAW9W7C4-F1
#
_entry.id   AF-A0AAW9W7C4-F1
#
_cell.length_a   1.000
_cell.length_b   1.000
_cell.length_c   1.000
_cell.angle_alpha   90.00
_cell.angle_beta   90.00
_cell.angle_gamma   90.00
#
_symmetry.space_group_name_H-M   'P 1'
#
loop_
_entity.id
_entity.type
_entity.pdbx_description
1 polymer ?
#
loop_
_entity_poly.entity_id
_entity_poly.type
_entity_poly.pdbx_seq_one_letter_code
_entity_poly.pdbx_strand_id
1 'polypeptide(L)'
;GKYRLFENSEPAGYKPVQNKPIVAFQIVNGEVRDVTSIVPQDIPAGYEFTNDKHYITNEPIPPKREYPRTGGIGMLLFYLIGCMMMGGVLLYTRKHP
;
A
#
# COMPACT_ATOMS: atom_id res chain seq x y z
N GLY A 1 -28.80 23.36 11.63
CA GLY A 1 -29.20 22.00 11.18
C GLY A 1 -28.06 21.03 11.33
N LYS A 2 -28.29 19.73 11.11
CA LYS A 2 -27.24 18.67 11.14
C LYS A 2 -26.78 18.36 9.72
N TYR A 3 -25.48 18.23 9.52
CA TYR A 3 -24.84 18.05 8.21
C TYR A 3 -23.92 16.84 8.21
N ARG A 4 -23.75 16.25 7.03
CA ARG A 4 -22.77 15.20 6.76
C ARG A 4 -22.07 15.52 5.44
N LEU A 5 -20.75 15.54 5.47
CA LEU A 5 -19.90 15.68 4.30
C LEU A 5 -19.55 14.30 3.75
N PHE A 6 -19.62 14.14 2.43
CA PHE A 6 -19.26 12.93 1.72
C PHE A 6 -18.13 13.23 0.74
N GLU A 7 -17.19 12.29 0.61
CA GLU A 7 -16.24 12.26 -0.48
C GLU A 7 -16.82 11.41 -1.61
N ASN A 8 -17.12 12.04 -2.74
CA ASN A 8 -17.69 11.37 -3.91
C ASN A 8 -16.65 10.53 -4.64
N SER A 9 -15.43 11.07 -4.75
CA SER A 9 -14.29 10.43 -5.40
C SER A 9 -12.99 11.01 -4.89
N GLU A 10 -12.01 10.15 -4.72
CA GLU A 10 -10.63 10.50 -4.40
C GLU A 10 -9.93 11.22 -5.57
N PRO A 11 -8.91 12.07 -5.28
CA PRO A 11 -8.03 12.60 -6.31
C PRO A 11 -7.13 11.51 -6.94
N ALA A 12 -6.60 11.79 -8.13
CA ALA A 12 -5.65 10.90 -8.78
C ALA A 12 -4.40 10.66 -7.92
N GLY A 13 -3.97 9.41 -7.80
CA GLY A 13 -2.81 9.02 -7.00
C GLY A 13 -3.12 8.63 -5.55
N TYR A 14 -4.39 8.65 -5.14
CA TYR A 14 -4.84 8.24 -3.81
C TYR A 14 -5.63 6.93 -3.85
N LYS A 15 -5.70 6.24 -2.70
CA LYS A 15 -6.49 5.02 -2.57
C LYS A 15 -7.99 5.32 -2.76
N PRO A 16 -8.78 4.39 -3.32
CA PRO A 16 -10.17 4.67 -3.65
C PRO A 16 -11.07 5.03 -2.46
N VAL A 17 -11.83 6.12 -2.58
CA VAL A 17 -12.83 6.60 -1.62
C VAL A 17 -14.06 7.08 -2.40
N GLN A 18 -15.01 6.15 -2.62
CA GLN A 18 -16.19 6.42 -3.44
C GLN A 18 -17.47 6.51 -2.62
N ASN A 19 -18.11 7.69 -2.67
CA ASN A 19 -19.36 8.01 -1.98
C ASN A 19 -19.32 7.61 -0.49
N LYS A 20 -18.28 8.04 0.22
CA LYS A 20 -18.09 7.69 1.65
C LYS A 20 -18.32 8.92 2.54
N PRO A 21 -19.01 8.75 3.69
CA PRO A 21 -19.17 9.84 4.65
C PRO A 21 -17.84 10.10 5.37
N ILE A 22 -17.50 11.38 5.57
CA ILE A 22 -16.23 11.79 6.18
C ILE A 22 -16.45 12.51 7.51
N VAL A 23 -17.27 13.57 7.51
CA VAL A 23 -17.45 14.46 8.67
C VAL A 23 -18.93 14.70 8.95
N ALA A 24 -19.34 14.66 10.21
CA ALA A 24 -20.61 15.21 10.68
C ALA A 24 -20.37 16.49 11.47
N PHE A 25 -21.27 17.47 11.32
CA PHE A 25 -21.26 18.69 12.13
C PHE A 25 -22.67 19.28 12.25
N GLN A 26 -22.84 20.20 13.19
CA GLN A 26 -24.07 20.94 13.41
C GLN A 26 -23.85 22.43 13.18
N ILE A 27 -24.87 23.11 12.64
CA ILE A 27 -24.95 24.57 12.67
C ILE A 27 -26.02 24.95 13.68
N VAL A 28 -25.62 25.60 14.77
CA VAL A 28 -26.50 26.09 15.84
C VAL A 28 -26.29 27.59 15.96
N ASN A 29 -27.36 28.37 15.79
CA ASN A 29 -27.33 29.84 15.84
C ASN A 29 -26.27 30.48 14.91
N GLY A 30 -26.03 29.87 13.74
CA GLY A 30 -25.04 30.35 12.77
C GLY A 30 -23.60 29.89 13.01
N GLU A 31 -23.34 29.15 14.09
CA GLU A 31 -22.00 28.65 14.43
C GLU A 31 -21.86 27.15 14.19
N VAL A 32 -20.65 26.72 13.81
CA VAL A 32 -20.28 25.31 13.66
C VAL A 32 -20.06 24.67 15.03
N ARG A 33 -20.73 23.55 15.30
CA ARG A 33 -20.64 22.77 16.54
C ARG A 33 -20.49 21.28 16.23
N ASP A 34 -19.92 20.53 17.17
CA ASP A 34 -19.83 19.07 17.17
C ASP A 34 -19.23 18.46 15.88
N VAL A 35 -18.11 19.01 15.41
CA VAL A 35 -17.41 18.47 14.24
C VAL A 35 -16.76 17.14 14.61
N THR A 36 -17.21 16.06 13.99
CA THR A 36 -16.77 14.69 14.29
C THR A 36 -16.49 13.88 13.03
N SER A 37 -15.49 12.99 13.10
CA SER A 37 -15.25 11.99 12.06
C SER A 37 -16.38 10.96 12.07
N ILE A 38 -16.91 10.66 10.88
CA ILE A 38 -17.86 9.57 10.64
C ILE A 38 -17.35 8.62 9.55
N VAL A 39 -16.04 8.62 9.33
CA VAL A 39 -15.38 7.74 8.37
C VAL A 39 -15.56 6.28 8.82
N PRO A 40 -16.08 5.38 7.94
CA PRO A 40 -16.17 3.97 8.25
C PRO A 40 -14.78 3.34 8.46
N GLN A 41 -14.72 2.27 9.25
CA GLN A 41 -13.49 1.51 9.44
C GLN A 41 -12.92 1.04 8.09
N ASP A 42 -11.60 1.04 7.96
CA ASP A 42 -10.83 0.63 6.78
C ASP A 42 -10.98 1.51 5.53
N ILE A 43 -11.67 2.66 5.61
CA ILE A 43 -11.67 3.64 4.53
C ILE A 43 -10.38 4.47 4.61
N PRO A 44 -9.63 4.62 3.51
CA PRO A 44 -8.33 5.31 3.48
C PRO A 44 -8.48 6.84 3.44
N ALA A 45 -9.41 7.37 4.23
CA ALA A 45 -9.66 8.78 4.44
C ALA A 45 -9.69 9.10 5.93
N GLY A 46 -9.39 10.34 6.32
CA GLY A 46 -9.37 10.76 7.71
C GLY A 46 -9.91 12.16 7.91
N TYR A 47 -10.25 12.48 9.16
CA TYR A 47 -10.57 13.84 9.60
C TYR A 47 -9.63 14.22 10.74
N GLU A 48 -8.98 15.36 10.61
CA GLU A 48 -8.04 15.89 11.60
C GLU A 48 -8.33 17.38 11.85
N PHE A 49 -8.14 17.81 13.10
CA PHE A 49 -8.18 19.22 13.47
C PHE A 49 -6.80 19.62 13.96
N THR A 50 -6.11 20.49 13.22
CA THR A 50 -4.71 20.87 13.51
C THR A 50 -4.50 22.32 13.12
N ASN A 51 -3.84 23.10 13.98
CA ASN A 51 -3.54 24.52 13.75
C ASN A 51 -4.79 25.33 13.33
N ASP A 52 -5.89 25.18 14.08
CA ASP A 52 -7.19 25.83 13.85
C ASP A 52 -7.80 25.59 12.46
N LYS A 53 -7.44 24.48 11.81
CA LYS A 53 -7.96 24.08 10.51
C LYS A 53 -8.51 22.66 10.55
N HIS A 54 -9.59 22.46 9.80
CA HIS A 54 -10.18 21.16 9.54
C HIS A 54 -9.51 20.56 8.30
N TYR A 55 -8.89 19.40 8.45
CA TYR A 55 -8.26 18.65 7.36
C TYR A 55 -9.03 17.36 7.09
N ILE A 56 -9.11 17.02 5.80
CA ILE A 56 -9.53 15.72 5.32
C ILE A 56 -8.31 15.11 4.66
N THR A 57 -7.87 13.96 5.15
CA THR A 57 -6.68 13.27 4.68
C THR A 57 -7.07 12.13 3.75
N ASN A 58 -6.22 11.87 2.75
CA ASN A 58 -6.35 10.75 1.82
C ASN A 58 -5.03 9.98 1.82
N GLU A 59 -5.07 8.65 1.78
CA GLU A 59 -3.85 7.85 1.70
C GLU A 59 -3.37 7.71 0.24
N PRO A 60 -2.09 8.00 -0.06
CA PRO A 60 -1.56 7.83 -1.41
C PRO A 60 -1.50 6.35 -1.81
N ILE A 61 -1.61 6.07 -3.11
CA ILE A 61 -1.38 4.73 -3.66
C ILE A 61 0.11 4.40 -3.44
N PRO A 62 0.44 3.33 -2.69
CA PRO A 62 1.82 2.97 -2.44
C PRO A 62 2.54 2.61 -3.74
N PRO A 63 3.87 2.82 -3.84
CA PRO A 63 4.63 2.42 -5.00
C PRO A 63 4.48 0.91 -5.24
N LYS A 64 4.44 0.50 -6.51
CA LYS A 64 4.41 -0.91 -6.87
C LYS A 64 5.66 -1.58 -6.29
N ARG A 65 5.49 -2.67 -5.54
CA ARG A 65 6.61 -3.45 -5.04
C ARG A 65 7.34 -4.07 -6.24
N GLU A 66 8.49 -3.49 -6.58
CA GLU A 66 9.46 -4.19 -7.40
C GLU A 66 10.28 -5.07 -6.46
N TYR A 67 10.02 -6.37 -6.50
CA TYR A 67 10.88 -7.32 -5.84
C TYR A 67 12.24 -7.27 -6.54
N PRO A 68 13.34 -6.98 -5.84
CA PRO A 68 14.65 -7.03 -6.46
C PRO A 68 14.85 -8.44 -6.99
N ARG A 69 15.16 -8.59 -8.28
CA ARG A 69 15.65 -9.85 -8.85
C ARG A 69 17.07 -10.09 -8.37
N THR A 70 17.28 -10.24 -7.07
CA THR A 70 18.51 -10.83 -6.53
C THR A 70 18.55 -12.25 -7.04
N GLY A 71 19.60 -12.63 -7.80
CA GLY A 71 19.74 -13.94 -8.45
C GLY A 71 19.21 -15.06 -7.58
N GLY A 72 18.00 -15.54 -7.92
CA GLY A 72 17.23 -16.41 -7.04
C GLY A 72 17.83 -17.81 -6.96
N ILE A 73 17.21 -18.65 -6.13
CA ILE A 73 17.48 -20.09 -5.96
C ILE A 73 17.75 -20.82 -7.29
N GLY A 74 17.13 -20.39 -8.39
CA GLY A 74 17.39 -20.91 -9.74
C GLY A 74 18.85 -20.85 -10.16
N MET A 75 19.56 -19.74 -9.94
CA MET A 75 21.00 -19.62 -10.30
C MET A 75 21.88 -20.57 -9.48
N LEU A 76 21.56 -20.74 -8.20
CA LEU A 76 22.31 -21.64 -7.31
C LEU A 76 22.18 -23.10 -7.76
N LEU A 77 20.99 -23.52 -8.22
CA LEU A 77 20.77 -24.84 -8.79
C LEU A 77 21.59 -25.07 -10.07
N PHE A 78 21.67 -24.07 -10.98
CA PHE A 78 22.49 -24.18 -12.19
C PHE A 78 23.98 -24.36 -11.87
N TYR A 79 24.52 -23.60 -10.90
CA TYR A 79 25.90 -23.77 -10.47
C TYR A 79 26.16 -25.14 -9.86
N LEU A 80 25.27 -25.63 -8.99
CA LEU A 80 25.44 -26.93 -8.34
C LEU A 80 25.39 -28.09 -9.34
N ILE A 81 24.44 -28.09 -10.28
CA ILE A 81 24.33 -29.11 -11.32
C ILE A 81 25.56 -29.07 -12.24
N GLY A 82 25.98 -27.87 -12.66
CA GLY A 82 27.17 -27.69 -13.47
C GLY A 82 28.44 -28.24 -12.81
N CYS A 83 28.63 -27.93 -11.52
CA CYS A 83 29.76 -28.46 -10.73
C CYS A 83 29.73 -29.99 -10.60
N MET A 84 28.55 -30.59 -10.36
CA MET A 84 28.42 -32.04 -10.26
C MET A 84 28.72 -32.75 -11.58
N MET A 85 28.24 -32.22 -12.71
CA MET A 85 28.51 -32.78 -14.04
C MET A 85 30.01 -32.70 -14.38
N MET A 86 30.66 -31.56 -14.13
CA MET A 86 32.08 -31.38 -14.42
C MET A 86 32.95 -32.29 -13.53
N GLY A 87 32.62 -32.40 -12.24
CA GLY A 87 33.27 -33.32 -11.31
C GLY A 87 33.10 -34.78 -11.72
N GLY A 88 31.91 -35.18 -12.15
CA GLY A 88 31.63 -36.54 -12.65
C GLY A 88 32.46 -36.89 -13.88
N VAL A 89 32.55 -35.99 -14.86
CA VAL A 89 33.36 -36.20 -16.07
C VAL A 89 34.84 -36.29 -15.74
N LEU A 90 35.36 -35.44 -14.84
CA LEU A 90 36.75 -35.48 -14.40
C LEU A 90 37.11 -36.79 -13.68
N LEU A 91 36.22 -37.29 -12.83
CA LEU A 91 36.43 -38.57 -12.13
C LEU A 91 36.33 -39.76 -13.08
N TYR A 92 35.39 -39.73 -14.03
CA TYR A 92 35.21 -40.79 -15.02
C TYR A 92 36.43 -40.93 -15.94
N THR A 93 36.88 -39.82 -16.52
CA THR A 93 38.05 -39.78 -17.43
C THR A 93 39.36 -40.15 -16.73
N ARG A 94 39.49 -39.87 -15.42
CA ARG A 94 40.64 -40.37 -14.63
C ARG A 94 40.60 -41.88 -14.37
N LYS A 95 39.41 -42.47 -14.23
CA LYS A 95 39.24 -43.89 -13.93
C LYS A 95 39.29 -44.76 -15.19
N HIS A 96 38.91 -44.21 -16.34
CA HIS A 96 38.92 -44.86 -17.64
C HIS A 96 39.68 -43.98 -18.65
N PRO A 97 41.03 -44.04 -18.65
CA PRO A 97 41.87 -43.33 -19.62
C PRO A 97 41.78 -43.92 -21.04
#